data_AF-A0A1Z9WED6-F1
#
_entry.id   AF-A0A1Z9WED6-F1
#
_cell.length_a   1.000
_cell.length_b   1.000
_cell.length_c   1.000
_cell.angle_alpha   90.00
_cell.angle_beta   90.00
_cell.angle_gamma   90.00
#
_symmetry.space_group_name_H-M   'P 1'
#
loop_
_entity.id
_entity.type
_entity.pdbx_description
1 polymer ?
#
loop_
_entity_poly.entity_id
_entity_poly.type
_entity_poly.pdbx_seq_one_letter_code
_entity_poly.pdbx_strand_id
1 'polypeptide(L)'
;METAAAALSRFSRALDRALMLCMLALPLTAVGQAQTDAERFVGDYTLISYVTFPEAGPAVDMEYVGRLSYDRAGNMSGLGMPSGLPQREREAGSRLTGGFAYWGKVTVDDEKKVVIHHVEGSPLMPSWVGGDNVRFYEFEGDLLRLSLKNASGRTTATLTWRRL
;
A
#
# COMPACT_ATOMS: atom_id res chain seq x y z
N MET A 1 58.24 10.54 77.77
CA MET A 1 59.08 10.75 76.58
C MET A 1 58.13 10.72 75.40
N GLU A 2 57.95 11.88 74.77
CA GLU A 2 57.60 12.10 73.35
C GLU A 2 56.41 11.38 72.70
N THR A 3 55.54 11.97 71.88
CA THR A 3 55.17 13.35 71.50
C THR A 3 54.02 13.16 70.49
N ALA A 4 53.06 14.10 70.47
CA ALA A 4 52.23 14.55 69.34
C ALA A 4 51.42 13.50 68.51
N ALA A 5 50.20 13.73 68.03
CA ALA A 5 49.44 14.93 67.74
C ALA A 5 47.94 14.55 67.76
N ALA A 6 47.10 15.33 68.46
CA ALA A 6 46.06 16.18 67.88
C ALA A 6 45.13 15.46 66.88
N ALA A 7 43.90 15.13 67.29
CA ALA A 7 42.67 15.90 67.03
C ALA A 7 42.25 15.81 65.54
N LEU A 8 41.07 15.33 65.13
CA LEU A 8 39.71 15.67 65.55
C LEU A 8 38.82 14.43 65.39
N SER A 9 38.09 14.02 66.44
CA SER A 9 36.65 14.22 66.60
C SER A 9 35.80 13.81 65.38
N ARG A 10 35.21 12.61 65.43
CA ARG A 10 33.78 12.35 65.80
C ARG A 10 32.82 12.68 64.66
N PHE A 11 32.30 11.64 63.99
CA PHE A 11 30.89 11.40 63.62
C PHE A 11 30.84 9.99 63.00
N SER A 12 30.68 8.95 63.81
CA SER A 12 29.40 8.27 64.08
C SER A 12 28.75 7.64 62.83
N ARG A 13 29.07 6.35 62.66
CA ARG A 13 28.18 5.19 62.41
C ARG A 13 27.20 5.24 61.22
N ALA A 14 27.40 4.24 60.35
CA ALA A 14 26.40 3.38 59.70
C ALA A 14 26.35 3.44 58.16
N LEU A 15 27.41 2.94 57.51
CA LEU A 15 27.30 2.12 56.29
C LEU A 15 26.96 0.68 56.77
N ASP A 16 26.08 -0.13 56.21
CA ASP A 16 25.59 -0.25 54.84
C ASP A 16 24.14 -0.78 54.88
N ARG A 17 23.21 -0.07 54.23
CA ARG A 17 21.86 -0.60 53.93
C ARG A 17 21.75 -0.83 52.42
N ALA A 18 21.80 -2.12 52.06
CA ALA A 18 21.24 -2.78 50.89
C ALA A 18 20.75 -1.87 49.74
N LEU A 19 21.52 -1.81 48.66
CA LEU A 19 21.02 -1.37 47.35
C LEU A 19 20.37 -2.58 46.65
N MET A 20 19.11 -2.85 46.99
CA MET A 20 18.28 -3.82 46.29
C MET A 20 17.82 -3.19 44.98
N LEU A 21 18.48 -3.55 43.89
CA LEU A 21 18.17 -3.13 42.52
C LEU A 21 16.88 -3.82 42.06
N CYS A 22 15.71 -3.28 42.43
CA CYS A 22 14.44 -3.69 41.82
C CYS A 22 14.37 -3.07 40.42
N MET A 23 14.85 -3.80 39.42
CA MET A 23 14.53 -3.54 38.01
C MET A 23 13.00 -3.64 37.87
N LEU A 24 12.35 -2.49 37.67
CA LEU A 24 10.99 -2.43 37.17
C LEU A 24 11.00 -2.98 35.74
N ALA A 25 10.72 -4.27 35.60
CA ALA A 25 10.33 -4.86 34.33
C ALA A 25 8.96 -4.27 33.96
N LEU A 26 8.97 -3.14 33.26
CA LEU A 26 7.80 -2.66 32.53
C LEU A 26 7.47 -3.72 31.46
N PRO A 27 6.27 -4.31 31.46
CA PRO A 27 5.88 -5.15 30.34
C PRO A 27 5.75 -4.23 29.13
N LEU A 28 6.69 -4.35 28.19
CA LEU A 28 6.60 -3.75 26.88
C LEU A 28 5.47 -4.47 26.15
N THR A 29 4.22 -4.07 26.39
CA THR A 29 3.12 -4.46 25.51
C THR A 29 3.34 -3.74 24.21
N ALA A 30 4.04 -4.38 23.27
CA ALA A 30 4.05 -3.98 21.89
C ALA A 30 2.63 -4.15 21.36
N VAL A 31 1.82 -3.10 21.51
CA VAL A 31 0.59 -2.95 20.73
C VAL A 31 1.09 -2.76 19.30
N GLY A 32 1.09 -3.84 18.51
CA GLY A 32 1.34 -3.73 17.09
C GLY A 32 0.35 -2.74 16.50
N GLN A 33 0.82 -1.56 16.09
CA GLN A 33 -0.05 -0.59 15.43
C GLN A 33 -0.61 -1.26 14.18
N ALA A 34 -1.94 -1.26 14.05
CA ALA A 34 -2.58 -1.73 12.83
C ALA A 34 -2.03 -0.88 11.67
N GLN A 35 -1.50 -1.56 10.65
CA GLN A 35 -1.01 -0.92 9.45
C GLN A 35 -2.15 -0.13 8.79
N THR A 36 -1.91 1.13 8.45
CA THR A 36 -2.87 1.95 7.72
C THR A 36 -3.15 1.35 6.34
N ASP A 37 -4.33 1.59 5.77
CA ASP A 37 -4.63 1.08 4.43
C ASP A 37 -3.64 1.64 3.38
N ALA A 38 -3.17 2.89 3.54
CA ALA A 38 -2.12 3.47 2.70
C ALA A 38 -0.81 2.65 2.74
N GLU A 39 -0.36 2.25 3.93
CA GLU A 39 0.81 1.38 4.07
C GLU A 39 0.54 -0.01 3.50
N ARG A 40 -0.69 -0.54 3.60
CA ARG A 40 -1.06 -1.82 3.00
C ARG A 40 -1.04 -1.77 1.47
N PHE A 41 -1.32 -0.63 0.85
CA PHE A 41 -1.22 -0.49 -0.61
C PHE A 41 0.20 -0.66 -1.15
N VAL A 42 1.23 -0.29 -0.38
CA VAL A 42 2.63 -0.36 -0.82
C VAL A 42 3.01 -1.79 -1.22
N GLY A 43 3.53 -1.94 -2.43
CA GLY A 43 3.98 -3.21 -2.99
C GLY A 43 3.73 -3.33 -4.49
N ASP A 44 4.14 -4.47 -5.02
CA ASP A 44 3.93 -4.87 -6.41
C ASP A 44 2.83 -5.93 -6.51
N TYR A 45 2.06 -5.86 -7.58
CA TYR A 45 0.90 -6.73 -7.79
C TYR A 45 0.86 -7.25 -9.23
N THR A 46 0.28 -8.44 -9.38
CA THR A 46 -0.10 -9.02 -10.66
C THR A 46 -1.62 -9.01 -10.82
N LEU A 47 -2.09 -8.74 -12.03
CA LEU A 47 -3.52 -8.83 -12.33
C LEU A 47 -3.96 -10.31 -12.30
N ILE A 48 -5.03 -10.60 -11.58
CA ILE A 48 -5.68 -11.92 -11.53
C ILE A 48 -6.91 -11.95 -12.43
N SER A 49 -7.72 -10.88 -12.42
CA SER A 49 -8.88 -10.77 -13.28
C SER A 49 -9.26 -9.31 -13.54
N TYR A 50 -9.86 -9.06 -14.69
CA TYR A 50 -10.50 -7.78 -15.02
C TYR A 50 -11.88 -8.08 -15.60
N VAL A 51 -12.91 -7.85 -14.79
CA VAL A 51 -14.31 -8.09 -15.18
C VAL A 51 -15.03 -6.76 -15.36
N THR A 52 -15.80 -6.63 -16.43
CA THR A 52 -16.72 -5.50 -16.66
C THR A 52 -18.16 -5.93 -16.46
N PHE A 53 -18.99 -4.98 -16.05
CA PHE A 53 -20.41 -5.16 -15.78
C PHE A 53 -21.21 -4.20 -16.68
N PRO A 54 -21.60 -4.65 -17.88
CA PRO A 54 -22.46 -3.86 -18.78
C PRO A 54 -23.82 -3.52 -18.14
N GLU A 55 -24.52 -2.55 -18.70
CA GLU A 55 -25.88 -2.21 -18.23
C GLU A 55 -26.90 -3.32 -18.46
N ALA A 56 -26.72 -4.09 -19.53
CA ALA A 56 -27.52 -5.24 -19.87
C ALA A 56 -26.62 -6.37 -20.35
N GLY A 57 -26.98 -7.60 -19.97
CA GLY A 57 -26.21 -8.81 -20.28
C GLY A 57 -25.31 -9.27 -19.12
N PRO A 58 -24.57 -10.35 -19.33
CA PRO A 58 -23.72 -10.93 -18.31
C PRO A 58 -22.45 -10.10 -18.06
N ALA A 59 -21.81 -10.35 -16.93
CA ALA A 59 -20.45 -9.88 -16.68
C ALA A 59 -19.48 -10.45 -17.73
N VAL A 60 -18.49 -9.65 -18.12
CA VAL A 60 -17.51 -10.01 -19.17
C VAL A 60 -16.12 -9.94 -18.58
N ASP A 61 -15.41 -11.08 -18.56
CA ASP A 61 -13.96 -11.07 -18.33
C ASP A 61 -13.26 -10.51 -19.55
N MET A 62 -12.44 -9.49 -19.35
CA MET A 62 -11.72 -8.79 -20.39
C MET A 62 -10.48 -9.56 -20.86
N GLU A 63 -10.05 -10.59 -20.11
CA GLU A 63 -8.88 -11.43 -20.39
C GLU A 63 -7.58 -10.62 -20.51
N TYR A 64 -7.22 -9.90 -19.43
CA TYR A 64 -6.04 -9.05 -19.39
C TYR A 64 -4.91 -9.68 -18.56
N VAL A 65 -3.68 -9.34 -18.94
CA VAL A 65 -2.49 -9.45 -18.08
C VAL A 65 -2.07 -8.05 -17.66
N GLY A 66 -1.51 -7.88 -16.46
CA GLY A 66 -1.14 -6.55 -15.98
C GLY A 66 -0.28 -6.54 -14.72
N ARG A 67 0.32 -5.37 -14.47
CA ARG A 67 1.09 -5.04 -13.28
C ARG A 67 0.58 -3.75 -12.65
N LEU A 68 0.63 -3.69 -11.33
CA LEU A 68 0.31 -2.51 -10.54
C LEU A 68 1.35 -2.39 -9.44
N SER A 69 1.86 -1.20 -9.20
CA SER A 69 2.85 -0.91 -8.17
C SER A 69 2.44 0.34 -7.41
N TYR A 70 2.64 0.30 -6.10
CA TYR A 70 2.55 1.46 -5.20
C TYR A 70 3.81 1.51 -4.36
N ASP A 71 4.47 2.66 -4.29
CA ASP A 71 5.68 2.83 -3.49
C ASP A 71 5.46 3.66 -2.21
N ARG A 72 6.45 3.65 -1.31
CA ARG A 72 6.41 4.42 -0.05
C ARG A 72 6.51 5.93 -0.25
N ALA A 73 6.92 6.39 -1.44
CA ALA A 73 6.99 7.80 -1.78
C ALA A 73 5.65 8.34 -2.31
N GLY A 74 4.59 7.51 -2.31
CA GLY A 74 3.26 7.87 -2.78
C GLY A 74 3.18 7.97 -4.30
N ASN A 75 3.98 7.19 -5.02
CA ASN A 75 3.84 7.02 -6.46
C ASN A 75 3.15 5.70 -6.78
N MET A 76 2.50 5.65 -7.94
CA MET A 76 1.93 4.44 -8.49
C MET A 76 2.18 4.32 -10.00
N SER A 77 2.26 3.07 -10.48
CA SER A 77 2.19 2.77 -11.92
C SER A 77 1.28 1.58 -12.17
N GLY A 78 0.49 1.65 -13.24
CA GLY A 78 -0.52 0.65 -13.59
C GLY A 78 -0.48 0.40 -15.08
N LEU A 79 -0.28 -0.85 -15.46
CA LEU A 79 -0.27 -1.28 -16.85
C LEU A 79 -1.00 -2.60 -17.03
N GLY A 80 -1.67 -2.74 -18.16
CA GLY A 80 -2.35 -3.96 -18.53
C GLY A 80 -2.65 -3.99 -20.02
N MET A 81 -2.67 -5.20 -20.57
CA MET A 81 -2.95 -5.44 -21.98
C MET A 81 -3.80 -6.71 -22.14
N PRO A 82 -4.59 -6.82 -23.22
CA PRO A 82 -5.25 -8.07 -23.55
C PRO A 82 -4.23 -9.21 -23.70
N SER A 83 -4.51 -10.35 -23.08
CA SER A 83 -3.62 -11.53 -23.09
C SER A 83 -3.31 -12.02 -24.51
N GLY A 84 -4.31 -12.00 -25.40
CA GLY A 84 -4.18 -12.40 -26.80
C GLY A 84 -3.58 -11.34 -27.74
N LEU A 85 -3.20 -10.16 -27.26
CA LEU A 85 -2.73 -9.07 -28.15
C LEU A 85 -1.50 -9.46 -29.01
N PRO A 86 -0.45 -10.14 -28.48
CA PRO A 86 0.71 -10.51 -29.30
C PRO A 86 0.37 -11.47 -30.45
N GLN A 87 -0.59 -12.37 -30.23
CA GLN A 87 -1.06 -13.28 -31.28
C GLN A 87 -1.85 -12.54 -32.34
N ARG A 88 -2.81 -11.70 -31.92
CA ARG A 88 -3.62 -10.90 -32.85
C ARG A 88 -2.77 -9.96 -33.69
N GLU A 89 -1.71 -9.39 -33.13
CA GLU A 89 -0.77 -8.56 -33.89
C GLU A 89 -0.07 -9.34 -35.01
N ARG A 90 0.39 -10.57 -34.72
CA ARG A 90 1.00 -11.45 -35.73
C ARG A 90 0.01 -11.80 -36.84
N GLU A 91 -1.24 -12.09 -36.49
CA GLU A 91 -2.31 -12.43 -37.45
C GLU A 91 -2.71 -11.23 -38.32
N ALA A 92 -2.73 -10.02 -37.75
CA ALA A 92 -3.08 -8.80 -38.46
C ALA A 92 -1.97 -8.28 -39.40
N GLY A 93 -0.71 -8.69 -39.19
CA GLY A 93 0.44 -8.21 -39.97
C GLY A 93 0.72 -6.70 -39.83
N SER A 94 0.18 -6.07 -38.79
CA SER A 94 0.34 -4.64 -38.50
C SER A 94 0.34 -4.42 -36.99
N ARG A 95 0.99 -3.34 -36.54
CA ARG A 95 1.11 -3.02 -35.11
C ARG A 95 -0.26 -2.83 -34.48
N LEU A 96 -0.55 -3.58 -33.42
CA LEU A 96 -1.75 -3.42 -32.62
C LEU A 96 -1.40 -2.81 -31.27
N THR A 97 -2.21 -1.85 -30.84
CA THR A 97 -2.07 -1.22 -29.52
C THR A 97 -3.36 -1.42 -28.75
N GLY A 98 -3.27 -1.78 -27.49
CA GLY A 98 -4.44 -1.99 -26.64
C GLY A 98 -4.08 -2.07 -25.18
N GLY A 99 -5.08 -1.80 -24.34
CA GLY A 99 -4.98 -1.83 -22.90
C GLY A 99 -4.78 -0.46 -22.28
N PHE A 100 -4.10 -0.42 -21.13
CA PHE A 100 -3.85 0.80 -20.37
C PHE A 100 -2.41 0.79 -19.85
N ALA A 101 -1.81 1.97 -19.74
CA ALA A 101 -0.52 2.16 -19.10
C ALA A 101 -0.49 3.60 -18.60
N TYR A 102 -0.26 3.81 -17.31
CA TYR A 102 -0.23 5.14 -16.71
C TYR A 102 0.55 5.14 -15.38
N TRP A 103 0.97 6.33 -14.95
CA TRP A 103 1.64 6.54 -13.67
C TRP A 103 1.27 7.91 -13.07
N GLY A 104 1.59 8.08 -11.79
CA GLY A 104 1.54 9.37 -11.10
C GLY A 104 1.48 9.22 -9.58
N LYS A 105 0.99 10.25 -8.88
CA LYS A 105 0.80 10.19 -7.42
C LYS A 105 -0.40 9.33 -7.04
N VAL A 106 -0.38 8.84 -5.81
CA VAL A 106 -1.52 8.12 -5.21
C VAL A 106 -1.93 8.75 -3.88
N THR A 107 -3.24 8.84 -3.67
CA THR A 107 -3.85 9.15 -2.37
C THR A 107 -4.78 8.00 -1.98
N VAL A 108 -4.71 7.55 -0.73
CA VAL A 108 -5.64 6.56 -0.17
C VAL A 108 -6.54 7.25 0.85
N ASP A 109 -7.84 7.22 0.60
CA ASP A 109 -8.88 7.71 1.51
C ASP A 109 -9.51 6.48 2.19
N ASP A 110 -9.14 6.29 3.46
CA ASP A 110 -9.56 5.15 4.28
C ASP A 110 -11.05 5.20 4.65
N GLU A 111 -11.55 6.41 4.92
CA GLU A 111 -12.95 6.62 5.31
C GLU A 111 -13.90 6.29 4.16
N LYS A 112 -13.56 6.72 2.94
CA LYS A 112 -14.37 6.46 1.74
C LYS A 112 -14.05 5.13 1.07
N LYS A 113 -13.01 4.42 1.53
CA LYS A 113 -12.47 3.22 0.90
C LYS A 113 -12.19 3.41 -0.59
N VAL A 114 -11.51 4.51 -0.92
CA VAL A 114 -11.06 4.79 -2.29
C VAL A 114 -9.55 5.05 -2.36
N VAL A 115 -8.95 4.57 -3.44
CA VAL A 115 -7.60 4.94 -3.87
C VAL A 115 -7.73 5.82 -5.11
N ILE A 116 -7.04 6.95 -5.10
CA ILE A 116 -7.10 7.97 -6.14
C ILE A 116 -5.74 7.99 -6.82
N HIS A 117 -5.73 7.68 -8.11
CA HIS A 117 -4.53 7.76 -8.93
C HIS A 117 -4.53 9.11 -9.65
N HIS A 118 -3.62 10.01 -9.28
CA HIS A 118 -3.46 11.31 -9.90
C HIS A 118 -2.58 11.15 -11.14
N VAL A 119 -3.17 11.12 -12.33
CA VAL A 119 -2.48 10.66 -13.55
C VAL A 119 -1.54 11.74 -14.08
N GLU A 120 -0.25 11.46 -14.06
CA GLU A 120 0.80 12.34 -14.59
C GLU A 120 1.19 11.98 -16.03
N GLY A 121 1.09 10.70 -16.40
CA GLY A 121 1.41 10.24 -17.73
C GLY A 121 0.64 8.98 -18.13
N SER A 122 0.29 8.90 -19.42
CA SER A 122 -0.46 7.79 -19.98
C SER A 122 -0.25 7.69 -21.51
N PRO A 123 0.65 6.83 -22.00
CA PRO A 123 0.94 6.72 -23.43
C PRO A 123 -0.22 6.14 -24.25
N LEU A 124 -1.10 5.36 -23.61
CA LEU A 124 -2.23 4.72 -24.30
C LEU A 124 -3.53 5.52 -24.20
N MET A 125 -3.67 6.34 -23.16
CA MET A 125 -4.86 7.17 -22.91
C MET A 125 -4.44 8.60 -22.53
N PRO A 126 -3.94 9.42 -23.48
CA PRO A 126 -3.41 10.75 -23.16
C PRO A 126 -4.43 11.68 -22.50
N SER A 127 -5.72 11.49 -22.78
CA SER A 127 -6.81 12.26 -22.17
C SER A 127 -6.96 12.07 -20.66
N TRP A 128 -6.30 11.08 -20.07
CA TRP A 128 -6.31 10.87 -18.61
C TRP A 128 -5.34 11.79 -17.88
N VAL A 129 -4.33 12.35 -18.57
CA VAL A 129 -3.29 13.17 -17.94
C VAL A 129 -3.90 14.42 -17.30
N GLY A 130 -3.52 14.67 -16.04
CA GLY A 130 -4.06 15.76 -15.22
C GLY A 130 -5.40 15.42 -14.54
N GLY A 131 -5.96 14.23 -14.77
CA GLY A 131 -7.18 13.76 -14.14
C GLY A 131 -6.96 12.76 -13.01
N ASP A 132 -8.04 12.50 -12.28
CA ASP A 132 -8.08 11.54 -11.18
C ASP A 132 -8.76 10.24 -11.58
N ASN A 133 -8.04 9.14 -11.41
CA ASN A 133 -8.54 7.79 -11.56
C ASN A 133 -8.94 7.25 -10.19
N VAL A 134 -10.21 7.45 -9.80
CA VAL A 134 -10.76 6.98 -8.53
C VAL A 134 -11.12 5.49 -8.61
N ARG A 135 -10.70 4.69 -7.63
CA ARG A 135 -11.04 3.26 -7.50
C ARG A 135 -11.50 2.96 -6.08
N PHE A 136 -12.62 2.27 -5.96
CA PHE A 136 -13.06 1.72 -4.67
C PHE A 136 -12.24 0.46 -4.39
N TYR A 137 -11.75 0.29 -3.17
CA TYR A 137 -10.88 -0.84 -2.87
C TYR A 137 -11.38 -1.73 -1.74
N GLU A 138 -11.03 -3.00 -1.85
CA GLU A 138 -11.20 -4.01 -0.80
C GLU A 138 -9.95 -4.89 -0.77
N PHE A 139 -9.51 -5.23 0.44
CA PHE A 139 -8.40 -6.16 0.65
C PHE A 139 -8.93 -7.49 1.19
N GLU A 140 -8.46 -8.60 0.63
CA GLU A 140 -8.81 -9.95 1.07
C GLU A 140 -7.56 -10.85 1.02
N GLY A 141 -6.90 -11.05 2.17
CA GLY A 141 -5.63 -11.77 2.22
C GLY A 141 -4.54 -11.07 1.39
N ASP A 142 -4.04 -11.76 0.36
CA ASP A 142 -3.06 -11.25 -0.61
C ASP A 142 -3.71 -10.53 -1.81
N LEU A 143 -5.04 -10.44 -1.84
CA LEU A 143 -5.79 -9.81 -2.91
C LEU A 143 -6.14 -8.36 -2.60
N LEU A 144 -6.04 -7.54 -3.64
CA LEU A 144 -6.54 -6.17 -3.71
C LEU A 144 -7.56 -6.09 -4.86
N ARG A 145 -8.82 -5.83 -4.54
CA ARG A 145 -9.86 -5.58 -5.55
C ARG A 145 -10.01 -4.08 -5.74
N LEU A 146 -9.95 -3.62 -6.99
CA LEU A 146 -10.18 -2.23 -7.38
C LEU A 146 -11.41 -2.15 -8.28
N SER A 147 -12.43 -1.43 -7.84
CA SER A 147 -13.71 -1.31 -8.53
C SER A 147 -13.92 0.10 -9.07
N LEU A 148 -14.45 0.20 -10.29
CA LEU A 148 -14.91 1.43 -10.90
C LEU A 148 -16.42 1.55 -10.69
N LYS A 149 -16.89 2.74 -10.30
CA LYS A 149 -18.31 3.04 -10.15
C LYS A 149 -18.70 4.19 -11.07
N ASN A 150 -19.89 4.11 -11.65
CA ASN A 150 -20.47 5.23 -12.41
C ASN A 150 -21.07 6.29 -11.44
N ALA A 151 -21.65 7.36 -12.01
CA ALA A 151 -22.27 8.44 -11.24
C ALA A 151 -23.43 8.00 -10.35
N SER A 152 -24.10 6.87 -10.66
CA SER A 152 -25.17 6.31 -9.81
C SER A 152 -24.64 5.38 -8.71
N GLY A 153 -23.32 5.24 -8.56
CA GLY A 153 -22.69 4.32 -7.60
C GLY A 153 -22.70 2.85 -8.01
N ARG A 154 -23.13 2.52 -9.24
CA ARG A 154 -23.11 1.15 -9.78
C ARG A 154 -21.70 0.77 -10.16
N THR A 155 -21.22 -0.39 -9.71
CA THR A 155 -19.94 -0.95 -10.16
C THR A 155 -20.01 -1.31 -11.65
N THR A 156 -19.11 -0.76 -12.45
CA THR A 156 -19.02 -1.02 -13.90
C THR A 156 -17.84 -1.90 -14.29
N ALA A 157 -16.86 -2.03 -13.39
CA ALA A 157 -15.73 -2.92 -13.56
C ALA A 157 -15.06 -3.22 -12.22
N THR A 158 -14.43 -4.39 -12.13
CA THR A 158 -13.57 -4.78 -11.02
C THR A 158 -12.30 -5.41 -11.56
N LEU A 159 -11.16 -4.94 -11.07
CA LEU A 159 -9.84 -5.53 -11.30
C LEU A 159 -9.39 -6.17 -9.99
N THR A 160 -9.13 -7.48 -9.99
CA THR A 160 -8.57 -8.18 -8.84
C THR A 160 -7.07 -8.36 -9.05
N TRP A 161 -6.28 -7.90 -8.08
CA TRP A 161 -4.83 -7.94 -8.09
C TRP A 161 -4.35 -8.82 -6.96
N ARG A 162 -3.28 -9.59 -7.18
CA ARG A 162 -2.59 -10.34 -6.14
C ARG A 162 -1.23 -9.70 -5.87
N ARG A 163 -0.90 -9.50 -4.60
CA ARG A 163 0.43 -9.06 -4.18
C ARG A 163 1.51 -10.09 -4.54
N LEU A 164 2.68 -9.62 -4.94
CA LEU A 164 3.87 -10.45 -5.20
C LEU A 164 4.69 -10.74 -3.94
#